data_AF-A0A1C0SXN1-F1
#
_entry.id   AF-A0A1C0SXN1-F1
#
_cell.length_a   1.000
_cell.length_b   1.000
_cell.length_c   1.000
_cell.angle_alpha   90.00
_cell.angle_beta   90.00
_cell.angle_gamma   90.00
#
_symmetry.space_group_name_H-M   'P 1'
#
loop_
_entity.id
_entity.type
_entity.pdbx_description
1 polymer ?
#
loop_
_entity_poly.entity_id
_entity_poly.type
_entity_poly.pdbx_seq_one_letter_code
_entity_poly.pdbx_strand_id
1 'polypeptide(L)'
;MSKPLKKTPDPSNETGAQHDVAVAAAVELAMEFYGCDAVTAAAKRAVEARDLDRESHYRFWLHVFKSLKSNPSLINEICQPG
;
A
#
# COMPACT_ATOMS: atom_id res chain seq x y z
N MET A 1 44.00 20.45 -14.82
CA MET A 1 43.09 19.83 -15.80
C MET A 1 42.04 19.04 -15.05
N SER A 2 40.78 19.47 -15.16
CA SER A 2 39.62 18.88 -14.50
C SER A 2 39.15 17.62 -15.23
N LYS A 3 38.80 16.57 -14.49
CA LYS A 3 37.89 15.52 -14.96
C LYS A 3 36.66 15.54 -14.04
N PRO A 4 35.44 15.80 -14.54
CA PRO A 4 34.24 15.63 -13.74
C PRO A 4 33.91 14.14 -13.69
N LEU A 5 33.97 13.55 -12.49
CA LEU A 5 33.38 12.24 -12.25
C LEU A 5 31.85 12.37 -12.41
N LYS A 6 31.31 11.60 -13.36
CA LYS A 6 29.89 11.44 -13.59
C LYS A 6 29.22 11.01 -12.28
N LYS A 7 28.34 11.87 -11.74
CA LYS A 7 27.35 11.47 -10.75
C LYS A 7 26.42 10.47 -11.42
N THR A 8 26.52 9.20 -11.04
CA THR A 8 25.47 8.21 -11.25
C THR A 8 24.23 8.68 -10.48
N PRO A 9 23.02 8.67 -11.07
CA PRO A 9 21.80 8.90 -10.31
C PRO A 9 21.60 7.75 -9.31
N ASP A 10 21.31 8.09 -8.06
CA ASP A 10 20.87 7.12 -7.05
C ASP A 10 19.58 6.42 -7.51
N PRO A 11 19.51 5.08 -7.52
CA PRO A 11 18.30 4.34 -7.89
C PRO A 11 17.28 4.24 -6.74
N SER A 12 17.31 5.14 -5.75
CA SER A 12 16.70 4.85 -4.44
C SER A 12 15.25 5.28 -4.24
N ASN A 13 14.58 5.93 -5.20
CA ASN A 13 13.25 6.54 -4.96
C ASN A 13 12.09 6.02 -5.83
N GLU A 14 12.34 5.21 -6.87
CA GLU A 14 11.28 4.77 -7.78
C GLU A 14 10.51 3.55 -7.24
N THR A 15 11.18 2.68 -6.48
CA THR A 15 10.58 1.43 -5.97
C THR A 15 9.54 1.68 -4.87
N GLY A 16 9.71 2.73 -4.06
CA GLY A 16 8.76 3.08 -2.99
C GLY A 16 7.42 3.56 -3.55
N ALA A 17 7.45 4.51 -4.49
CA ALA A 17 6.24 5.05 -5.11
C ALA A 17 5.43 3.98 -5.86
N GLN A 18 6.09 3.05 -6.55
CA GLN A 18 5.39 1.95 -7.23
C GLN A 18 4.74 0.96 -6.27
N HIS A 19 5.38 0.74 -5.11
CA HIS A 19 4.82 -0.10 -4.05
C HIS A 19 3.55 0.52 -3.46
N ASP A 20 3.57 1.83 -3.20
CA ASP A 20 2.43 2.55 -2.64
C ASP A 20 1.23 2.58 -3.60
N VAL A 21 1.46 2.75 -4.91
CA VAL A 21 0.41 2.67 -5.94
C VAL A 21 -0.23 1.28 -5.99
N ALA A 22 0.56 0.22 -5.92
CA ALA A 22 0.02 -1.14 -5.92
C ALA A 22 -0.78 -1.46 -4.65
N VAL A 23 -0.35 -0.94 -3.49
CA VAL A 23 -1.09 -1.05 -2.23
C VAL A 23 -2.41 -0.30 -2.32
N ALA A 24 -2.42 0.93 -2.83
CA ALA A 24 -3.63 1.72 -3.04
C ALA A 24 -4.65 0.98 -3.94
N ALA A 25 -4.19 0.51 -5.10
CA ALA A 25 -5.05 -0.26 -6.02
C ALA A 25 -5.62 -1.53 -5.37
N ALA A 26 -4.81 -2.25 -4.58
CA ALA A 26 -5.30 -3.43 -3.86
C ALA A 26 -6.36 -3.07 -2.81
N VAL A 27 -6.20 -1.94 -2.11
CA VAL A 27 -7.17 -1.43 -1.13
C VAL A 27 -8.46 -1.01 -1.81
N GLU A 28 -8.39 -0.27 -2.93
CA GLU A 28 -9.56 0.13 -3.73
C GLU A 28 -10.36 -1.09 -4.19
N LEU A 29 -9.69 -2.10 -4.76
CA LEU A 29 -10.34 -3.34 -5.19
C LEU A 29 -11.00 -4.07 -4.00
N ALA A 30 -10.37 -4.05 -2.82
CA ALA A 30 -10.97 -4.63 -1.62
C ALA A 30 -12.19 -3.83 -1.15
N MET A 31 -12.14 -2.50 -1.22
CA MET A 31 -13.27 -1.62 -0.91
C MET A 31 -14.45 -1.89 -1.84
N GLU A 32 -14.19 -2.00 -3.15
CA GLU A 32 -15.22 -2.35 -4.15
C GLU A 32 -15.81 -3.74 -3.89
N PHE A 33 -14.95 -4.73 -3.62
CA PHE A 33 -15.37 -6.11 -3.38
C PHE A 33 -16.28 -6.26 -2.14
N TYR A 34 -15.98 -5.55 -1.04
CA TYR A 34 -16.77 -5.64 0.19
C TYR A 34 -17.83 -4.54 0.35
N GLY A 35 -17.80 -3.49 -0.47
CA GLY A 35 -18.66 -2.31 -0.34
C GLY A 35 -18.47 -1.56 0.97
N CYS A 36 -17.23 -1.45 1.48
CA CYS A 36 -16.91 -0.79 2.74
C CYS A 36 -15.68 0.12 2.64
N ASP A 37 -15.40 0.88 3.71
CA ASP A 37 -14.23 1.74 3.79
C ASP A 37 -12.91 0.96 3.77
N ALA A 38 -11.81 1.66 3.45
CA ALA A 38 -10.46 1.11 3.33
C ALA A 38 -9.98 0.34 4.57
N VAL A 39 -10.28 0.85 5.77
CA VAL A 39 -9.84 0.24 7.04
C VAL A 39 -10.58 -1.08 7.24
N THR A 40 -11.90 -1.07 7.06
CA THR A 40 -12.74 -2.27 7.16
C THR A 40 -12.36 -3.30 6.08
N ALA A 41 -12.12 -2.87 4.84
CA ALA A 41 -11.71 -3.74 3.74
C ALA A 41 -10.37 -4.44 4.04
N ALA A 42 -9.36 -3.69 4.49
CA ALA A 42 -8.06 -4.24 4.87
C ALA A 42 -8.17 -5.24 6.04
N ALA A 43 -9.00 -4.94 7.05
CA ALA A 43 -9.26 -5.85 8.16
C ALA A 43 -9.90 -7.16 7.70
N LYS A 44 -10.91 -7.10 6.82
CA LYS A 44 -11.56 -8.30 6.26
C LYS A 44 -10.59 -9.17 5.47
N ARG A 45 -9.75 -8.56 4.61
CA ARG A 45 -8.71 -9.30 3.87
C ARG A 45 -7.68 -9.95 4.79
N ALA A 46 -7.31 -9.30 5.89
CA ALA A 46 -6.42 -9.91 6.88
C ALA A 46 -7.06 -11.15 7.51
N VAL A 47 -8.33 -11.07 7.92
CA VAL A 47 -9.06 -12.23 8.50
C VAL A 47 -9.15 -13.37 7.50
N GLU A 48 -9.56 -13.12 6.26
CA GLU A 48 -9.61 -14.17 5.22
C GLU A 48 -8.24 -14.81 4.97
N ALA A 49 -7.18 -14.00 4.91
CA ALA A 49 -5.83 -14.52 4.72
C ALA A 49 -5.39 -15.42 5.88
N ARG A 50 -5.82 -15.11 7.11
CA ARG A 50 -5.59 -15.97 8.28
C ARG A 50 -6.38 -17.27 8.20
N ASP A 51 -7.66 -17.20 7.82
CA ASP A 51 -8.52 -18.37 7.70
C ASP A 51 -8.05 -19.35 6.60
N LEU A 52 -7.40 -18.81 5.56
CA LEU A 52 -6.79 -19.58 4.47
C LEU A 52 -5.33 -19.97 4.72
N ASP A 53 -4.80 -19.75 5.93
CA ASP A 53 -3.40 -20.01 6.33
C ASP A 53 -2.35 -19.36 5.40
N ARG A 54 -2.68 -18.17 4.85
CA ARG A 54 -1.80 -17.36 4.00
C ARG A 54 -1.09 -16.31 4.83
N GLU A 55 -0.09 -16.74 5.61
CA GLU A 55 0.58 -15.88 6.59
C GLU A 55 1.18 -14.59 5.99
N SER A 56 1.79 -14.66 4.81
CA SER A 56 2.37 -13.48 4.15
C SER A 56 1.30 -12.45 3.76
N HIS A 57 0.14 -12.91 3.28
CA HIS A 57 -1.00 -12.05 2.96
C HIS A 57 -1.62 -11.45 4.23
N TYR A 58 -1.71 -12.24 5.30
CA TYR A 58 -2.19 -11.75 6.58
C TYR A 58 -1.30 -10.62 7.10
N ARG A 59 0.02 -10.82 7.10
CA ARG A 59 0.99 -9.80 7.55
C ARG A 59 0.93 -8.54 6.70
N PHE A 60 0.78 -8.68 5.38
CA PHE A 60 0.58 -7.56 4.46
C PHE A 60 -0.66 -6.75 4.82
N TRP A 61 -1.84 -7.39 4.87
CA TRP A 61 -3.10 -6.69 5.14
C TRP A 61 -3.16 -6.13 6.56
N LEU A 62 -2.53 -6.80 7.54
CA LEU A 62 -2.40 -6.28 8.89
C LEU A 62 -1.53 -5.02 8.94
N HIS A 63 -0.46 -4.96 8.14
CA HIS A 63 0.36 -3.75 8.00
C HIS A 63 -0.45 -2.61 7.39
N VAL A 64 -1.13 -2.85 6.28
CA VAL A 64 -2.02 -1.86 5.61
C VAL A 64 -3.07 -1.34 6.59
N PHE A 65 -3.77 -2.22 7.30
CA PHE A 65 -4.76 -1.85 8.32
C PHE A 65 -4.18 -0.92 9.39
N LYS A 66 -2.98 -1.23 9.92
CA LYS A 66 -2.31 -0.39 10.92
C LYS A 66 -1.92 0.97 10.36
N SER A 67 -1.42 1.01 9.13
CA SER A 67 -1.03 2.26 8.46
C SER A 67 -2.23 3.17 8.22
N LEU A 68 -3.36 2.61 7.75
CA LEU A 68 -4.60 3.36 7.54
C LEU A 68 -5.19 3.89 8.86
N LYS A 69 -5.14 3.11 9.95
CA LYS A 69 -5.58 3.58 11.27
C LYS A 69 -4.70 4.68 11.86
N SER A 70 -3.41 4.68 11.54
CA SER A 70 -2.46 5.66 12.08
C SER A 70 -2.48 6.97 11.29
N ASN A 71 -2.86 6.91 10.01
CA ASN A 71 -2.90 8.06 9.11
C ASN A 71 -4.20 8.08 8.30
N PRO A 72 -5.30 8.62 8.88
CA PRO A 72 -6.59 8.71 8.19
C PRO A 72 -6.54 9.53 6.89
N SER A 73 -5.55 10.43 6.75
CA SER A 73 -5.35 11.24 5.55
C SER A 73 -4.91 10.44 4.32
N LEU A 74 -4.30 9.26 4.49
CA LEU A 74 -3.97 8.35 3.37
C LEU A 74 -5.25 7.84 2.67
N ILE A 75 -6.37 7.77 3.39
CA ILE A 75 -7.67 7.38 2.83
C ILE A 75 -8.16 8.42 1.81
N ASN A 76 -7.87 9.71 2.07
CA ASN A 76 -8.25 10.78 1.14
C ASN A 76 -7.40 10.77 -0.14
N GLU A 77 -6.13 10.39 -0.07
CA GLU A 77 -5.27 10.29 -1.27
C GLU A 77 -5.65 9.10 -2.17
N ILE A 78 -6.17 8.01 -1.58
CA ILE A 78 -6.65 6.83 -2.33
C ILE A 78 -8.01 7.13 -3.02
N CYS A 79 -8.86 7.99 -2.45
CA CYS A 79 -10.19 8.28 -3.00
C CYS A 79 -10.28 9.53 -3.91
N GLN A 80 -9.17 10.23 -4.20
CA GLN A 80 -9.20 11.38 -5.13
C GLN A 80 -8.87 10.92 -6.56
N PRO A 81 -9.81 10.99 -7.51
CA PRO A 81 -9.47 10.87 -8.93
C PRO A 81 -8.73 12.14 -9.36
N GLY A 82 -7.46 12.00 -9.74
CA GLY A 82 -6.77 12.98 -10.57
C GLY A 82 -7.24 12.93 -12.01
#